data_AF-A0A3D3TA28-F1
#
_entry.id   AF-A0A3D3TA28-F1
#
_cell.length_a   1.000
_cell.length_b   1.000
_cell.length_c   1.000
_cell.angle_alpha   90.00
_cell.angle_beta   90.00
_cell.angle_gamma   90.00
#
_symmetry.space_group_name_H-M   'P 1'
#
loop_
_entity.id
_entity.type
_entity.pdbx_description
1 polymer ?
#
loop_
_entity_poly.entity_id
_entity_poly.type
_entity_poly.pdbx_seq_one_letter_code
_entity_poly.pdbx_strand_id
1 'polypeptide(L)'
;PQPAPAQSQPAEPSPQTQTGQTQGDKTQDSQTQPAPSGEVAALLQERDRALSELRRLNDAIDDPKISSQILRLEHAAGQILSQVSQEPDKLPQIRTFLQYYLPTTLKLLNAYDRMDEAGI
;
A
#
# COMPACT_ATOMS: atom_id res chain seq x y z
N PRO A 1 -25.94 43.52 38.95
CA PRO A 1 -25.20 43.25 37.70
C PRO A 1 -26.13 42.72 36.60
N GLN A 2 -26.47 43.60 35.66
CA GLN A 2 -27.16 43.26 34.41
C GLN A 2 -26.09 43.13 33.31
N PRO A 3 -26.12 42.11 32.43
CA PRO A 3 -25.33 42.14 31.20
C PRO A 3 -26.06 42.92 30.11
N ALA A 4 -25.33 43.82 29.45
CA ALA A 4 -25.77 44.56 28.26
C ALA A 4 -25.77 43.67 26.99
N PRO A 5 -26.59 44.00 25.97
CA PRO A 5 -26.74 43.22 24.73
C PRO A 5 -25.91 43.77 23.55
N ALA A 6 -25.38 42.89 22.70
CA ALA A 6 -24.77 43.14 21.38
C ALA A 6 -24.20 41.79 20.88
N GLN A 7 -24.41 41.25 19.68
CA GLN A 7 -24.98 41.72 18.42
C GLN A 7 -25.48 40.51 17.63
N SER A 8 -26.59 40.69 16.92
CA SER A 8 -27.08 39.80 15.87
C SER A 8 -26.21 39.93 14.62
N GLN A 9 -25.79 38.81 14.03
CA GLN A 9 -25.44 38.73 12.60
C GLN A 9 -26.38 37.70 11.95
N PRO A 10 -27.16 38.11 10.92
CA PRO A 10 -27.84 37.18 10.03
C PRO A 10 -27.32 37.32 8.58
N ALA A 11 -26.76 36.25 8.02
CA ALA A 11 -26.59 35.93 6.58
C ALA A 11 -25.69 34.67 6.54
N GLU A 12 -25.93 33.58 5.80
CA GLU A 12 -26.76 33.26 4.65
C GLU A 12 -26.86 31.72 4.59
N PRO A 13 -28.00 31.12 4.19
CA PRO A 13 -28.03 29.72 3.79
C PRO A 13 -27.74 29.63 2.28
N SER A 14 -26.63 29.00 1.90
CA SER A 14 -26.47 28.51 0.51
C SER A 14 -26.81 27.02 0.45
N PRO A 15 -27.94 26.65 -0.15
CA PRO A 15 -28.24 25.29 -0.55
C PRO A 15 -27.73 25.03 -1.98
N GLN A 16 -27.62 23.73 -2.29
CA GLN A 16 -27.52 23.14 -3.64
C GLN A 16 -26.15 23.22 -4.33
N THR A 17 -25.63 22.20 -4.99
CA THR A 17 -25.78 20.73 -5.09
C THR A 17 -24.85 20.35 -6.25
N GLN A 18 -24.58 19.05 -6.39
CA GLN A 18 -24.12 18.39 -7.63
C GLN A 18 -22.62 18.44 -7.92
N THR A 19 -21.96 17.41 -8.46
CA THR A 19 -22.26 16.00 -8.72
C THR A 19 -20.91 15.41 -9.17
N GLY A 20 -20.62 14.19 -8.74
CA GLY A 20 -19.46 13.40 -9.16
C GLY A 20 -19.35 12.16 -8.27
N GLN A 21 -20.39 11.34 -8.18
CA GLN A 21 -20.54 10.16 -9.05
C GLN A 21 -19.25 9.33 -9.10
N THR A 22 -19.15 8.36 -8.20
CA THR A 22 -19.41 6.92 -8.45
C THR A 22 -18.26 6.20 -9.13
N GLN A 23 -17.66 5.26 -8.40
CA GLN A 23 -17.41 3.86 -8.79
C GLN A 23 -16.45 3.28 -7.75
N GLY A 24 -16.72 2.15 -7.10
CA GLY A 24 -17.80 1.21 -7.23
C GLY A 24 -17.59 0.16 -6.15
N ASP A 25 -18.69 -0.29 -5.60
CA ASP A 25 -18.81 -1.61 -5.04
C ASP A 25 -18.09 -2.62 -5.95
N LYS A 26 -16.98 -3.16 -5.45
CA LYS A 26 -16.59 -4.52 -5.77
C LYS A 26 -16.40 -5.23 -4.45
N THR A 27 -17.54 -5.51 -3.82
CA THR A 27 -17.70 -6.72 -3.03
C THR A 27 -17.30 -7.88 -3.93
N GLN A 28 -16.02 -8.24 -3.91
CA GLN A 28 -15.57 -9.49 -4.51
C GLN A 28 -15.55 -10.51 -3.38
N ASP A 29 -16.74 -11.06 -3.15
CA ASP A 29 -16.96 -12.37 -2.57
C ASP A 29 -16.18 -13.38 -3.44
N SER A 30 -14.88 -13.47 -3.19
CA SER A 30 -14.00 -14.43 -3.85
C SER A 30 -14.24 -15.76 -3.19
N GLN A 31 -15.18 -16.50 -3.80
CA GLN A 31 -15.32 -17.96 -3.69
C GLN A 31 -13.99 -18.62 -3.33
N THR A 32 -13.96 -19.27 -2.18
CA THR A 32 -12.93 -20.18 -1.68
C THR A 32 -12.76 -21.38 -2.62
N GLN A 33 -12.24 -21.14 -3.81
CA GLN A 33 -11.67 -22.19 -4.64
C GLN A 33 -10.18 -22.30 -4.27
N PRO A 34 -9.69 -23.50 -3.90
CA PRO A 34 -8.26 -23.70 -3.72
C PRO A 34 -7.55 -23.30 -5.02
N ALA A 35 -6.59 -22.37 -4.92
CA ALA A 35 -5.89 -21.89 -6.10
C ALA A 35 -5.20 -23.06 -6.83
N PRO A 36 -5.24 -23.08 -8.17
CA PRO A 36 -4.51 -24.08 -8.92
C PRO A 36 -3.01 -23.95 -8.58
N SER A 37 -2.32 -25.07 -8.40
CA SER A 37 -0.90 -25.10 -7.99
C SER A 37 0.01 -24.20 -8.83
N GLY A 38 -0.36 -23.91 -10.08
CA GLY A 38 0.35 -22.97 -10.95
C GLY A 38 0.25 -21.50 -10.53
N GLU A 39 -0.87 -21.05 -9.95
CA GLU A 39 -1.00 -19.69 -9.42
C GLU A 39 -0.13 -19.48 -8.18
N VAL A 40 -0.11 -20.47 -7.27
CA VAL A 40 0.76 -20.45 -6.10
C VAL A 40 2.24 -20.41 -6.51
N ALA A 41 2.64 -21.19 -7.52
CA ALA A 41 3.99 -21.15 -8.07
C ALA A 41 4.36 -19.78 -8.67
N ALA A 42 3.44 -19.15 -9.41
CA ALA A 42 3.66 -17.81 -9.96
C ALA A 42 3.79 -16.74 -8.86
N LEU A 43 2.97 -16.84 -7.80
CA LEU A 43 3.07 -15.94 -6.64
C LEU A 43 4.37 -16.13 -5.87
N LEU A 44 4.85 -17.36 -5.73
CA LEU A 44 6.16 -17.63 -5.14
C LEU A 44 7.27 -16.98 -5.98
N GLN A 45 7.26 -17.16 -7.30
CA GLN A 45 8.24 -16.52 -8.17
C GLN A 45 8.21 -14.98 -8.06
N GLU A 46 7.01 -14.38 -7.97
CA GLU A 46 6.88 -12.94 -7.80
C GLU A 46 7.35 -12.46 -6.41
N ARG A 47 7.13 -13.27 -5.37
CA ARG A 47 7.72 -13.05 -4.04
C ARG A 47 9.24 -13.02 -4.13
N ASP A 48 9.86 -14.03 -4.74
CA ASP A 48 11.32 -14.12 -4.86
C ASP A 48 11.91 -12.88 -5.54
N ARG A 49 11.27 -12.42 -6.62
CA ARG A 49 11.66 -11.18 -7.31
C ARG A 49 11.55 -9.96 -6.43
N ALA A 50 10.40 -9.78 -5.77
CA ALA A 50 10.16 -8.58 -4.98
C ALA A 50 11.09 -8.49 -3.75
N LEU A 51 11.36 -9.61 -3.08
CA LEU A 51 12.34 -9.63 -1.98
C LEU A 51 13.77 -9.36 -2.47
N SER A 52 14.12 -9.85 -3.66
CA SER A 52 15.43 -9.57 -4.26
C SER A 52 15.59 -8.09 -4.58
N GLU A 53 14.55 -7.43 -5.09
CA GLU A 53 14.57 -5.98 -5.32
C GLU A 53 14.66 -5.17 -4.03
N LEU A 54 14.00 -5.60 -2.94
CA LEU A 54 14.16 -4.94 -1.64
C LEU A 54 15.61 -5.02 -1.14
N ARG A 55 16.26 -6.19 -1.27
CA ARG A 55 17.68 -6.32 -0.91
C ARG A 55 18.57 -5.42 -1.77
N ARG A 56 18.36 -5.42 -3.09
CA ARG A 56 19.10 -4.55 -3.99
C ARG A 56 18.95 -3.08 -3.62
N LEU A 57 17.75 -2.64 -3.29
CA LEU A 57 17.49 -1.26 -2.84
C LEU A 57 18.12 -0.95 -1.49
N ASN A 58 18.12 -1.90 -0.55
CA ASN A 58 18.80 -1.76 0.72
C ASN A 58 20.31 -1.59 0.54
N ASP A 59 20.90 -2.31 -0.44
CA ASP A 59 22.33 -2.24 -0.75
C ASP A 59 22.71 -0.97 -1.53
N ALA A 60 21.75 -0.38 -2.27
CA ALA A 60 21.95 0.85 -3.03
C ALA A 60 21.80 2.12 -2.17
N ILE A 61 20.87 2.12 -1.21
CA ILE A 61 20.56 3.29 -0.40
C ILE A 61 21.49 3.35 0.82
N ASP A 62 22.31 4.40 0.88
CA ASP A 62 23.26 4.65 1.98
C ASP A 62 22.60 5.23 3.25
N ASP A 63 21.38 5.78 3.18
CA ASP A 63 20.69 6.34 4.35
C ASP A 63 20.32 5.22 5.36
N PRO A 64 20.93 5.18 6.56
CA PRO A 64 20.76 4.08 7.50
C PRO A 64 19.33 3.95 8.05
N LYS A 65 18.57 5.05 8.10
CA LYS A 65 17.18 5.04 8.55
C LYS A 65 16.27 4.46 7.47
N ILE A 66 16.56 4.71 6.20
CA ILE A 66 15.84 4.12 5.08
C ILE A 66 16.22 2.63 4.95
N SER A 67 17.49 2.26 4.99
CA SER A 67 17.92 0.85 4.96
C SER A 67 17.26 0.04 6.10
N SER A 68 17.20 0.59 7.32
CA SER A 68 16.46 -0.03 8.44
C SER A 68 14.96 -0.24 8.17
N GLN A 69 14.33 0.65 7.41
CA GLN A 69 12.92 0.49 7.02
C GLN A 69 12.77 -0.55 5.91
N ILE A 70 13.69 -0.61 4.96
CA ILE A 70 13.71 -1.62 3.89
C ILE A 70 13.89 -3.01 4.49
N LEU A 71 14.80 -3.21 5.44
CA LEU A 71 14.98 -4.48 6.14
C LEU A 71 13.71 -4.92 6.88
N ARG A 72 13.02 -3.99 7.55
CA ARG A 72 11.73 -4.28 8.21
C ARG A 72 10.66 -4.67 7.20
N LEU A 73 10.61 -3.98 6.06
CA LEU A 73 9.67 -4.29 4.98
C LEU A 73 9.97 -5.65 4.34
N GLU A 74 11.24 -5.97 4.07
CA GLU A 74 11.67 -7.27 3.54
C GLU A 74 11.25 -8.39 4.49
N HIS A 75 11.52 -8.23 5.78
CA HIS A 75 11.17 -9.22 6.79
C HIS A 75 9.64 -9.41 6.89
N ALA A 76 8.87 -8.32 6.95
CA ALA A 76 7.41 -8.39 7.02
C ALA A 76 6.80 -8.99 5.74
N ALA A 77 7.27 -8.59 4.57
CA ALA A 77 6.87 -9.15 3.29
C ALA A 77 7.20 -10.65 3.21
N GLY A 78 8.41 -11.04 3.61
CA GLY A 78 8.83 -12.44 3.66
C GLY A 78 7.91 -13.30 4.53
N GLN A 79 7.51 -12.79 5.70
CA GLN A 79 6.56 -13.50 6.58
C GLN A 79 5.18 -13.65 5.95
N ILE A 80 4.60 -12.56 5.42
CA ILE A 80 3.29 -12.57 4.77
C ILE A 80 3.28 -13.60 3.63
N LEU A 81 4.35 -13.61 2.84
CA LEU A 81 4.41 -14.42 1.63
C LEU A 81 4.80 -15.89 1.90
N SER A 82 5.40 -16.20 3.05
CA SER A 82 5.66 -17.58 3.46
C SER A 82 4.37 -18.38 3.70
N GLN A 83 3.26 -17.69 3.99
CA GLN A 83 1.95 -18.30 4.28
C GLN A 83 1.19 -18.73 3.01
N VAL A 84 1.66 -18.36 1.81
CA VAL A 84 0.95 -18.53 0.52
C VAL A 84 0.56 -19.98 0.20
N SER A 85 1.35 -20.96 0.66
CA SER A 85 1.10 -22.39 0.42
C SER A 85 0.25 -23.06 1.51
N GLN A 86 0.21 -22.45 2.70
CA GLN A 86 -0.44 -23.01 3.89
C GLN A 86 -1.85 -22.44 4.10
N GLU A 87 -2.10 -21.22 3.60
CA GLU A 87 -3.35 -20.48 3.83
C GLU A 87 -3.97 -20.01 2.51
N PRO A 88 -4.63 -20.92 1.75
CA PRO A 88 -5.23 -20.58 0.46
C PRO A 88 -6.28 -19.46 0.56
N ASP A 89 -7.00 -19.33 1.67
CA ASP A 89 -7.97 -18.26 1.90
C ASP A 89 -7.34 -16.85 1.92
N LYS A 90 -6.04 -16.75 2.20
CA LYS A 90 -5.30 -15.47 2.19
C LYS A 90 -4.72 -15.12 0.82
N LEU A 91 -4.81 -16.01 -0.18
CA LEU A 91 -4.24 -15.79 -1.51
C LEU A 91 -4.68 -14.49 -2.19
N PRO A 92 -5.97 -14.09 -2.15
CA PRO A 92 -6.39 -12.82 -2.75
C PRO A 92 -5.70 -11.60 -2.11
N GLN A 93 -5.50 -11.64 -0.79
CA GLN A 93 -4.83 -10.57 -0.05
C GLN A 93 -3.33 -10.54 -0.35
N ILE A 94 -2.68 -11.71 -0.38
CA ILE A 94 -1.27 -11.86 -0.76
C ILE A 94 -1.03 -11.36 -2.18
N ARG A 95 -1.90 -11.74 -3.12
CA ARG A 95 -1.87 -11.26 -4.50
C ARG A 95 -1.96 -9.74 -4.58
N THR A 96 -2.88 -9.14 -3.81
CA THR A 96 -3.04 -7.69 -3.77
C THR A 96 -1.78 -7.01 -3.24
N PHE A 97 -1.19 -7.56 -2.18
CA PHE A 97 0.08 -7.07 -1.64
C PHE A 97 1.21 -7.08 -2.67
N LEU A 98 1.40 -8.21 -3.37
CA LEU A 98 2.43 -8.36 -4.38
C LEU A 98 2.21 -7.49 -5.63
N GLN A 99 0.96 -7.34 -6.08
CA GLN A 99 0.66 -6.69 -7.36
C GLN A 99 0.40 -5.19 -7.25
N TYR A 100 0.00 -4.69 -6.08
CA TYR A 100 -0.39 -3.28 -5.90
C TYR A 100 0.46 -2.54 -4.87
N TYR A 101 0.56 -3.06 -3.65
CA TYR A 101 1.23 -2.34 -2.58
C TYR A 101 2.75 -2.36 -2.72
N LEU A 102 3.32 -3.56 -2.88
CA LEU A 102 4.77 -3.73 -2.92
C LEU A 102 5.44 -3.02 -4.11
N PRO A 103 4.92 -3.10 -5.36
CA PRO A 103 5.52 -2.39 -6.48
C PRO A 103 5.45 -0.87 -6.33
N THR A 104 4.42 -0.35 -5.67
CA THR A 104 4.30 1.08 -5.39
C THR A 104 5.37 1.51 -4.38
N THR A 105 5.60 0.73 -3.32
CA THR A 105 6.69 1.00 -2.37
C THR A 105 8.07 0.92 -3.04
N LEU A 106 8.32 -0.08 -3.89
CA LEU A 106 9.58 -0.18 -4.63
C LEU A 106 9.83 1.03 -5.54
N LYS A 107 8.79 1.55 -6.20
CA LYS A 107 8.90 2.77 -7.02
C LYS A 107 9.29 3.99 -6.17
N LEU A 108 8.71 4.12 -4.98
CA LEU A 108 9.04 5.22 -4.07
C LEU A 108 10.50 5.14 -3.59
N LEU A 109 10.98 3.95 -3.24
CA LEU A 109 12.36 3.74 -2.82
C LEU A 109 13.35 4.02 -3.96
N ASN A 110 13.06 3.56 -5.19
CA ASN A 110 13.89 3.88 -6.36
C ASN A 110 13.87 5.40 -6.68
N ALA A 111 12.75 6.08 -6.44
CA ALA A 111 12.68 7.53 -6.64
C ALA A 111 13.51 8.28 -5.60
N TYR A 112 13.46 7.83 -4.34
CA TYR A 112 14.30 8.37 -3.26
C TYR A 112 15.80 8.22 -3.58
N ASP A 113 16.23 7.01 -3.93
CA ASP A 113 17.62 6.69 -4.31
C ASP A 113 18.12 7.63 -5.43
N ARG A 114 17.35 7.77 -6.52
CA ARG A 114 17.70 8.65 -7.64
C ARG A 114 17.72 10.14 -7.30
N MET A 115 16.89 10.58 -6.36
CA MET A 115 16.88 11.98 -5.91
C MET A 115 18.11 12.29 -5.06
N ASP A 116 18.49 11.36 -4.18
CA ASP A 116 19.71 11.44 -3.38
C ASP A 116 20.96 11.43 -4.29
N GLU A 117 21.02 10.54 -5.29
CA GLU A 117 22.08 10.52 -6.32
C GLU A 117 22.18 11.84 -7.10
N ALA A 118 21.05 12.51 -7.33
CA ALA A 118 20.98 13.80 -8.02
C ALA A 118 21.37 15.00 -7.11
N GLY A 119 21.60 14.76 -5.81
CA GLY A 119 21.98 15.78 -4.82
C GLY A 119 20.87 16.76 -4.45
N ILE A 120 19.59 16.33 -4.55
CA ILE A 120 18.40 17.14 -4.25
C ILE A 120 17.98 16.95 -2.79
#